data_AF-A0A426TIT1-F1
#
_entry.id   AF-A0A426TIT1-F1
#
_cell.length_a   1.000
_cell.length_b   1.000
_cell.length_c   1.000
_cell.angle_alpha   90.00
_cell.angle_beta   90.00
_cell.angle_gamma   90.00
#
_symmetry.space_group_name_H-M   'P 1'
#
loop_
_entity.id
_entity.type
_entity.pdbx_description
1 polymer ?
#
loop_
_entity_poly.entity_id
_entity_poly.type
_entity_poly.pdbx_seq_one_letter_code
_entity_poly.pdbx_strand_id
1 'polypeptide(L)' 'MNFGIESGWGNKKTILKIWSGLSIHTLDRWLREMKKSKKFRDAVINSSHKTFFVQIDRFEEFLRYKDKKKIKQ' A
#
# COMPACT_ATOMS: atom_id res chain seq x y z
N MET A 1 -13.98 13.15 11.32
CA MET A 1 -12.71 13.68 10.76
C MET A 1 -11.85 12.51 10.27
N ASN A 2 -11.46 12.50 8.99
CA ASN A 2 -10.59 11.49 8.38
C ASN A 2 -9.12 11.97 8.44
N PHE A 3 -8.47 11.84 9.58
CA PHE A 3 -7.11 12.36 9.85
C PHE A 3 -5.95 11.77 9.01
N GLY A 4 -6.23 10.94 7.98
CA GLY A 4 -5.20 10.27 7.17
C GLY A 4 -5.09 10.73 5.72
N ILE A 5 -6.10 11.40 5.16
CA ILE A 5 -6.07 11.74 3.73
C ILE A 5 -5.25 13.02 3.47
N GLU A 6 -5.34 14.01 4.36
CA GLU A 6 -4.60 15.27 4.22
C GLU A 6 -3.07 15.11 4.33
N SER A 7 -2.61 14.09 5.07
CA SER A 7 -1.18 13.77 5.17
C SER A 7 -0.68 12.88 4.02
N GLY A 8 -1.57 12.33 3.19
CA GLY A 8 -1.25 11.35 2.15
C GLY A 8 -0.93 9.94 2.68
N TRP A 9 -1.17 9.67 3.98
CA TRP A 9 -0.87 8.38 4.62
C TRP A 9 -2.13 7.64 5.06
N GLY A 10 -2.32 6.42 4.55
CA GLY A 10 -3.44 5.54 4.88
C GLY A 10 -3.02 4.36 5.76
N ASN A 11 -3.87 4.01 6.74
CA ASN A 11 -3.80 2.67 7.34
C ASN A 11 -4.51 1.65 6.43
N LYS A 12 -4.43 0.35 6.77
CA LYS A 12 -5.07 -0.71 5.97
C LYS A 12 -6.56 -0.47 5.70
N LYS A 13 -7.32 0.05 6.68
CA LYS A 13 -8.75 0.35 6.51
C LYS A 13 -8.95 1.48 5.49
N THR A 14 -8.12 2.52 5.51
CA THR A 14 -8.16 3.60 4.51
C THR A 14 -7.86 3.07 3.11
N ILE A 15 -6.82 2.25 2.96
CA ILE A 15 -6.46 1.65 1.67
C ILE A 15 -7.61 0.79 1.12
N LEU A 16 -8.23 -0.06 1.95
CA LEU A 16 -9.38 -0.88 1.52
C LEU A 16 -10.61 -0.06 1.12
N LYS A 17 -10.80 1.15 1.69
CA LYS A 17 -11.88 2.05 1.27
C LYS A 17 -11.61 2.69 -0.10
N ILE A 18 -10.36 3.06 -0.37
CA ILE A 18 -9.96 3.67 -1.65
C ILE A 18 -10.01 2.63 -2.78
N TRP A 19 -9.53 1.41 -2.51
CA TRP A 19 -9.53 0.29 -3.46
C TRP A 19 -10.53 -0.78 -3.03
N SER A 20 -11.82 -0.53 -3.24
CA SER A 20 -12.92 -1.38 -2.74
C SER A 20 -12.91 -2.83 -3.23
N GLY A 21 -12.30 -3.12 -4.37
CA GLY A 21 -12.11 -4.49 -4.89
C GLY A 21 -10.94 -5.26 -4.27
N LEU A 22 -10.16 -4.64 -3.39
CA LEU A 22 -8.98 -5.26 -2.78
C LEU A 22 -9.37 -6.05 -1.52
N SER A 23 -8.95 -7.31 -1.43
CA SER A 23 -9.09 -8.08 -0.18
C SER A 23 -8.01 -7.68 0.84
N ILE A 24 -8.31 -7.80 2.13
CA ILE A 24 -7.32 -7.61 3.21
C ILE A 24 -6.10 -8.53 3.06
N HIS A 25 -6.30 -9.76 2.59
CA HIS A 25 -5.21 -10.72 2.37
C HIS A 25 -4.28 -10.28 1.24
N THR A 26 -4.84 -9.78 0.14
CA THR A 26 -4.08 -9.25 -0.99
C THR A 26 -3.30 -8.01 -0.56
N LEU A 27 -3.95 -7.10 0.19
CA LEU A 27 -3.28 -5.92 0.74
C LEU A 27 -2.08 -6.32 1.60
N ASP A 28 -2.26 -7.23 2.56
CA ASP A 28 -1.17 -7.66 3.45
C ASP A 28 0.01 -8.26 2.70
N ARG A 29 -0.27 -9.06 1.67
CA ARG A 29 0.76 -9.61 0.80
C ARG A 29 1.51 -8.49 0.07
N TRP A 30 0.80 -7.52 -0.49
CA TRP A 30 1.40 -6.41 -1.23
C TRP A 30 2.21 -5.46 -0.36
N LEU A 31 1.76 -5.18 0.87
CA LEU A 31 2.55 -4.39 1.82
C LEU A 31 3.87 -5.08 2.20
N ARG A 32 3.87 -6.42 2.31
CA ARG A 32 5.10 -7.20 2.47
C ARG A 32 5.99 -7.13 1.22
N GLU A 33 5.41 -7.19 0.02
CA GLU A 33 6.15 -7.01 -1.25
C GLU A 33 6.79 -5.62 -1.31
N MET A 34 6.05 -4.55 -0.97
CA MET A 34 6.56 -3.18 -0.91
C MET A 34 7.71 -3.03 0.10
N LYS A 35 7.56 -3.56 1.32
CA LYS A 35 8.59 -3.52 2.37
C LYS A 35 9.89 -4.21 1.95
N LYS A 36 9.80 -5.28 1.15
CA LYS A 36 10.97 -6.01 0.62
C LYS A 36 11.60 -5.32 -0.61
N SER A 37 10.88 -4.40 -1.25
CA SER A 37 11.36 -3.72 -2.45
C SER A 37 12.25 -2.53 -2.10
N LYS A 38 13.46 -2.46 -2.66
CA LYS A 38 14.32 -1.27 -2.57
C LYS A 38 13.61 0.00 -3.06
N LYS A 39 12.67 -0.13 -4.01
CA LYS A 39 11.94 0.99 -4.61
C LYS A 39 10.79 1.52 -3.74
N PHE A 40 10.16 0.69 -2.90
CA PHE A 40 8.90 1.02 -2.24
C PHE A 40 8.93 0.89 -0.71
N ARG A 41 10.05 0.43 -0.13
CA ARG A 41 10.16 0.18 1.32
C ARG A 41 9.97 1.44 2.18
N ASP A 42 10.29 2.60 1.64
CA ASP A 42 10.17 3.93 2.25
C ASP A 42 8.71 4.38 2.39
N ALA A 43 7.82 3.90 1.52
CA ALA A 43 6.40 4.22 1.52
C ALA A 43 5.56 3.41 2.52
N VAL A 44 6.20 2.55 3.32
CA VAL A 44 5.53 1.65 4.28
C VAL A 44 6.14 1.79 5.67
N ILE A 45 5.37 2.35 6.60
CA ILE A 45 5.75 2.45 8.01
C ILE A 45 5.05 1.34 8.79
N ASN A 46 5.82 0.59 9.56
CA ASN A 46 5.29 -0.45 10.44
C ASN A 46 5.57 -0.08 11.90
N SER A 47 4.65 0.69 12.50
CA SER A 47 4.82 1.22 13.86
C SER A 47 4.69 0.13 14.95
N SER A 48 4.15 -1.04 14.60
CA SER A 48 4.07 -2.24 15.46
C SER A 48 3.93 -3.49 14.60
N HIS A 49 3.99 -4.72 15.13
CA HIS A 49 3.72 -5.94 14.35
C HIS A 49 2.31 -5.99 13.71
N LYS A 50 1.39 -5.07 14.07
CA LYS A 50 -0.02 -5.10 13.65
C LYS A 50 -0.49 -3.88 12.85
N THR A 51 0.20 -2.74 12.94
CA THR A 51 -0.27 -1.48 12.33
C THR A 51 0.68 -0.98 11.24
N PHE A 52 0.16 -0.98 10.02
CA PHE A 52 0.82 -0.42 8.84
C PHE A 52 0.22 0.93 8.47
N PHE A 53 1.08 1.88 8.16
CA PHE A 53 0.76 3.12 7.45
C PHE A 53 1.46 3.11 6.11
N VAL A 54 0.77 3.58 5.08
CA VAL A 54 1.18 3.48 3.69
C VAL A 54 0.95 4.82 3.01
N GLN A 55 1.94 5.33 2.31
CA GLN A 55 1.77 6.52 1.49
C GLN A 55 0.88 6.18 0.28
N ILE A 56 -0.26 6.85 0.15
CA ILE A 56 -1.36 6.47 -0.75
C ILE A 56 -0.88 6.50 -2.21
N ASP A 57 -0.24 7.58 -2.64
CA ASP A 57 0.24 7.75 -4.03
C ASP A 57 1.29 6.69 -4.39
N ARG A 58 2.12 6.30 -3.43
CA ARG A 58 3.15 5.28 -3.62
C ARG A 58 2.56 3.88 -3.67
N PHE A 59 1.44 3.65 -2.97
CA PHE A 59 0.66 2.42 -3.15
C PHE A 59 0.11 2.35 -4.58
N GLU A 60 -0.44 3.45 -5.11
CA GLU A 60 -0.89 3.50 -6.51
C GLU A 60 0.27 3.23 -7.50
N GLU A 61 1.42 3.85 -7.30
CA GLU A 61 2.61 3.61 -8.13
C GLU A 61 3.03 2.13 -8.08
N PHE A 62 2.96 1.50 -6.91
CA PHE A 62 3.20 0.07 -6.76
C PHE A 62 2.22 -0.77 -7.58
N LEU A 63 0.93 -0.43 -7.59
CA LEU A 63 -0.08 -1.11 -8.42
C LEU A 63 0.23 -0.98 -9.92
N ARG A 64 0.59 0.22 -10.38
CA ARG A 64 0.97 0.46 -11.79
C ARG A 64 2.25 -0.29 -12.17
N TYR A 65 3.21 -0.37 -11.26
CA TYR A 65 4.42 -1.16 -11.46
C TYR A 65 4.12 -2.65 -11.58
N LYS A 66 3.22 -3.18 -10.74
CA LYS A 66 2.74 -4.57 -10.80
C LYS A 66 2.09 -4.87 -12.14
N ASP A 67 1.23 -3.98 -12.62
CA ASP A 67 0.51 -4.13 -13.88
C ASP A 67 1.46 -4.18 -15.09
N LYS A 68 2.38 -3.21 -15.18
CA LYS A 68 3.43 -3.19 -16.23
C LYS A 68 4.32 -4.43 -16.23
N LYS A 69 4.53 -5.06 -15.06
CA LYS A 69 5.28 -6.32 -14.97
C LYS A 69 4.50 -7.52 -15.50
N LYS A 70 3.17 -7.54 -15.38
CA LYS A 70 2.34 -8.60 -15.96
C LYS A 70 2.38 -8.56 -17.49
N ILE A 71 2.42 -7.37 -18.09
CA ILE A 71 2.49 -7.19 -19.56
C ILE A 71 3.83 -7.70 -20.13
N LYS A 72 4.87 -7.84 -19.30
CA LYS A 72 6.21 -8.31 -19.71
C LYS A 72 6.45 -9.81 -19.46
N GLN A 73 5.46 -10.55 -18.96
CA GLN A 73 5.50 -12.01 -18.83
C GLN A 73 4.55 -12.63 -19.84
#